data_AF-A0A6A6IW09-F1
#
_entry.id   AF-A0A6A6IW09-F1
#
_cell.length_a   1.000
_cell.length_b   1.000
_cell.length_c   1.000
_cell.angle_alpha   90.00
_cell.angle_beta   90.00
_cell.angle_gamma   90.00
#
_symmetry.space_group_name_H-M   'P 1'
#
loop_
_entity.id
_entity.type
_entity.pdbx_description
1 polymer ?
#
loop_
_entity_poly.entity_id
_entity_poly.type
_entity_poly.pdbx_seq_one_letter_code
_entity_poly.pdbx_strand_id
1 'polypeptide(L)'
;MSFRSAVLAATAFLATANAHIIMQSPVPYSVDKIDSSPITAEQFPCKSQNGFTVSTMNQMAVGESQKITFKGTAVHGGGSCQLSYTQDTEPTANSKFKVIKSIEGGCPGVDGVNEYDFTLPDSIPSGKGTFVWTWFSKLSGAPELYMNCAPIDVSGGASDTSGLDALPDMLVANIASTTCESPLNHALQFPDPGTVLATGNTNDIEPPTGDCGTTGSTPPASSGAAEPSSAPSSAPAADPSSPAEPSAAPSNTGGVFAPGTGSSPQPTSPSGGGSGSAACSENGAIICNGTSQFGLCNNGNVVWQPVAAGTTCSNGTIQKRGYNGRIARPRAVVPGKVFTPDN
;
A
#
# COMPACT_ATOMS: atom_id res chain seq x y z
N MET A 1 -34.02 32.94 -43.29
CA MET A 1 -33.76 33.00 -41.84
C MET A 1 -33.37 31.60 -41.40
N SER A 2 -32.10 31.41 -41.03
CA SER A 2 -31.50 30.10 -40.73
C SER A 2 -31.06 30.12 -39.27
N PHE A 3 -31.59 29.22 -38.46
CA PHE A 3 -31.07 28.93 -37.12
C PHE A 3 -30.63 27.47 -37.11
N ARG A 4 -29.31 27.25 -37.14
CA ARG A 4 -28.69 25.96 -36.87
C ARG A 4 -28.41 25.87 -35.38
N SER A 5 -29.17 25.04 -34.67
CA SER A 5 -28.90 24.71 -33.27
C SER A 5 -27.67 23.80 -33.20
N ALA A 6 -26.59 24.30 -32.61
CA ALA A 6 -25.44 23.49 -32.24
C ALA A 6 -25.72 22.81 -30.90
N VAL A 7 -25.84 21.48 -30.91
CA VAL A 7 -25.87 20.66 -29.68
C VAL A 7 -24.42 20.38 -29.29
N LEU A 8 -23.96 21.01 -28.21
CA LEU A 8 -22.70 20.68 -27.55
C LEU A 8 -22.90 19.39 -26.75
N ALA A 9 -22.38 18.27 -27.27
CA ALA A 9 -22.23 17.04 -26.52
C ALA A 9 -21.04 17.19 -25.57
N ALA A 10 -21.30 17.37 -24.27
CA ALA A 10 -20.27 17.31 -23.24
C ALA A 10 -19.95 15.83 -22.95
N THR A 11 -18.88 15.32 -23.55
CA THR A 11 -18.27 14.04 -23.18
C THR A 11 -17.60 14.20 -21.81
N ALA A 12 -18.25 13.68 -20.77
CA ALA A 12 -17.62 13.53 -19.46
C ALA A 12 -16.51 12.49 -19.57
N PHE A 13 -15.25 12.94 -19.57
CA PHE A 13 -14.11 12.07 -19.32
C PHE A 13 -14.20 11.58 -17.87
N LEU A 14 -14.69 10.36 -17.68
CA LEU A 14 -14.50 9.61 -16.45
C LEU A 14 -13.00 9.30 -16.33
N ALA A 15 -12.26 10.18 -15.66
CA ALA A 15 -10.92 9.86 -15.22
C ALA A 15 -11.01 8.65 -14.28
N THR A 16 -10.60 7.48 -14.75
CA THR A 16 -10.38 6.31 -13.91
C THR A 16 -9.16 6.60 -13.03
N ALA A 17 -9.35 7.36 -11.96
CA ALA A 17 -8.35 7.48 -10.93
C ALA A 17 -8.16 6.08 -10.32
N ASN A 18 -6.97 5.48 -10.48
CA ASN A 18 -6.53 4.36 -9.68
C ASN A 18 -6.36 4.87 -8.25
N ALA A 19 -7.49 4.94 -7.53
CA ALA A 19 -7.50 5.49 -6.20
C ALA A 19 -6.64 4.60 -5.29
N HIS A 20 -6.76 3.28 -5.40
CA HIS A 20 -6.16 2.31 -4.49
C HIS A 20 -4.69 1.99 -4.78
N ILE A 21 -4.10 1.15 -3.93
CA ILE A 21 -2.64 0.95 -3.87
C ILE A 21 -2.18 -0.27 -4.68
N ILE A 22 -1.05 -0.11 -5.37
CA ILE A 22 -0.35 -1.14 -6.12
C ILE A 22 1.13 -1.12 -5.69
N MET A 23 1.73 -2.30 -5.47
CA MET A 23 3.17 -2.47 -5.27
C MET A 23 3.94 -2.04 -6.54
N GLN A 24 4.90 -1.14 -6.37
CA GLN A 24 5.73 -0.61 -7.46
C GLN A 24 7.12 -1.26 -7.49
N SER A 25 7.73 -1.47 -6.32
CA SER A 25 8.97 -2.22 -6.15
C SER A 25 8.79 -3.21 -5.00
N PRO A 26 9.18 -4.49 -5.13
CA PRO A 26 9.66 -5.13 -6.37
C PRO A 26 8.63 -5.07 -7.51
N VAL A 27 9.11 -5.09 -8.75
CA VAL A 27 8.26 -4.98 -9.95
C VAL A 27 7.35 -6.20 -10.03
N PRO A 28 6.01 -6.05 -10.00
CA PRO A 28 5.08 -7.18 -10.00
C PRO A 28 5.11 -8.01 -11.29
N TYR A 29 4.50 -9.21 -11.23
CA TYR A 29 4.06 -9.92 -12.43
C TYR A 29 2.99 -9.12 -13.18
N SER A 30 2.92 -9.27 -14.50
CA SER A 30 1.82 -8.78 -15.35
C SER A 30 1.46 -7.32 -15.09
N VAL A 31 2.50 -6.46 -15.00
CA VAL A 31 2.39 -5.04 -14.65
C VAL A 31 1.45 -4.23 -15.56
N ASP A 32 1.21 -4.71 -16.77
CA ASP A 32 0.29 -4.13 -17.75
C ASP A 32 -1.19 -4.44 -17.47
N LYS A 33 -1.47 -5.46 -16.65
CA LYS A 33 -2.83 -5.95 -16.32
C LYS A 33 -3.23 -5.75 -14.87
N ILE A 34 -2.28 -5.38 -14.00
CA ILE A 34 -2.56 -5.23 -12.57
C ILE A 34 -3.45 -4.01 -12.32
N ASP A 35 -4.56 -4.23 -11.65
CA ASP A 35 -5.44 -3.18 -11.16
C ASP A 35 -5.23 -2.94 -9.66
N SER A 36 -5.74 -1.82 -9.16
CA SER A 36 -5.57 -1.42 -7.75
C SER A 36 -6.63 -1.98 -6.80
N SER A 37 -7.61 -2.76 -7.24
CA SER A 37 -8.72 -3.22 -6.39
C SER A 37 -8.28 -4.31 -5.40
N PRO A 38 -9.03 -4.52 -4.30
CA PRO A 38 -8.90 -5.73 -3.49
C PRO A 38 -9.05 -7.00 -4.35
N ILE A 39 -8.47 -8.09 -3.89
CA ILE A 39 -8.55 -9.41 -4.52
C ILE A 39 -9.85 -10.13 -4.09
N THR A 40 -10.44 -10.93 -4.98
CA THR A 40 -11.51 -11.88 -4.63
C THR A 40 -10.97 -13.30 -4.42
N ALA A 41 -11.82 -14.23 -3.98
CA ALA A 41 -11.44 -15.63 -3.82
C ALA A 41 -11.01 -16.27 -5.16
N GLU A 42 -11.64 -15.90 -6.27
CA GLU A 42 -11.33 -16.42 -7.61
C GLU A 42 -10.03 -15.85 -8.17
N GLN A 43 -9.64 -14.66 -7.71
CA GLN A 43 -8.41 -14.00 -8.14
C GLN A 43 -7.21 -14.45 -7.28
N PHE A 44 -7.46 -15.06 -6.13
CA PHE A 44 -6.43 -15.54 -5.21
C PHE A 44 -5.69 -16.77 -5.80
N PRO A 45 -4.35 -16.85 -5.68
CA PRO A 45 -3.44 -15.81 -5.20
C PRO A 45 -3.02 -14.84 -6.32
N CYS A 46 -2.37 -13.73 -5.95
CA CYS A 46 -1.60 -12.88 -6.87
C CYS A 46 -2.36 -12.22 -8.04
N LYS A 47 -3.70 -12.17 -8.00
CA LYS A 47 -4.53 -11.84 -9.18
C LYS A 47 -4.19 -12.76 -10.36
N SER A 48 -4.13 -14.06 -10.09
CA SER A 48 -3.66 -15.11 -11.00
C SER A 48 -4.36 -15.12 -12.36
N GLN A 49 -5.60 -14.62 -12.47
CA GLN A 49 -6.30 -14.46 -13.75
C GLN A 49 -5.56 -13.57 -14.76
N ASN A 50 -4.63 -12.72 -14.30
CA ASN A 50 -3.79 -11.89 -15.17
C ASN A 50 -2.59 -12.68 -15.77
N GLY A 51 -2.30 -13.87 -15.22
CA GLY A 51 -1.11 -14.66 -15.50
C GLY A 51 0.14 -14.14 -14.79
N PHE A 52 1.26 -14.85 -14.96
CA PHE A 52 2.55 -14.56 -14.32
C PHE A 52 3.60 -14.07 -15.32
N THR A 53 3.26 -13.04 -16.11
CA THR A 53 4.20 -12.50 -17.10
C THR A 53 5.32 -11.72 -16.40
N VAL A 54 6.57 -12.11 -16.62
CA VAL A 54 7.75 -11.43 -16.06
C VAL A 54 8.14 -10.25 -16.95
N SER A 55 7.90 -9.03 -16.48
CA SER A 55 8.39 -7.80 -17.13
C SER A 55 9.81 -7.45 -16.68
N THR A 56 10.15 -7.75 -15.42
CA THR A 56 11.46 -7.54 -14.81
C THR A 56 11.64 -8.62 -13.75
N MET A 57 12.77 -9.33 -13.76
CA MET A 57 13.16 -10.22 -12.67
C MET A 57 13.85 -9.39 -11.59
N ASN A 58 13.34 -9.43 -10.36
CA ASN A 58 13.91 -8.65 -9.26
C ASN A 58 15.02 -9.46 -8.60
N GLN A 59 16.28 -9.07 -8.81
CA GLN A 59 17.42 -9.73 -8.16
C GLN A 59 17.48 -9.32 -6.70
N MET A 60 17.54 -10.28 -5.78
CA MET A 60 17.62 -10.02 -4.34
C MET A 60 18.65 -10.93 -3.69
N ALA A 61 19.59 -10.36 -2.95
CA ALA A 61 20.49 -11.14 -2.10
C ALA A 61 19.91 -11.29 -0.70
N VAL A 62 20.03 -12.48 -0.13
CA VAL A 62 19.77 -12.73 1.29
C VAL A 62 20.64 -11.83 2.14
N GLY A 63 20.06 -11.27 3.21
CA GLY A 63 20.75 -10.36 4.13
C GLY A 63 20.91 -8.91 3.61
N GLU A 64 20.68 -8.64 2.31
CA GLU A 64 20.74 -7.29 1.78
C GLU A 64 19.44 -6.51 2.08
N SER A 65 19.58 -5.22 2.40
CA SER A 65 18.43 -4.33 2.59
C SER A 65 17.79 -4.01 1.24
N GLN A 66 16.52 -4.34 1.12
CA GLN A 66 15.65 -4.11 -0.02
C GLN A 66 14.55 -3.11 0.36
N LYS A 67 13.93 -2.46 -0.64
CA LYS A 67 12.82 -1.53 -0.44
C LYS A 67 11.55 -2.01 -1.13
N ILE A 68 10.45 -2.05 -0.37
CA ILE A 68 9.11 -2.10 -0.94
C ILE A 68 8.57 -0.67 -1.10
N THR A 69 8.04 -0.37 -2.28
CA THR A 69 7.43 0.92 -2.62
C THR A 69 6.08 0.71 -3.27
N PHE A 70 5.23 1.73 -3.22
CA PHE A 70 3.86 1.65 -3.71
C PHE A 70 3.49 2.86 -4.58
N LYS A 71 2.46 2.68 -5.40
CA LYS A 71 1.77 3.76 -6.13
C LYS A 71 0.27 3.69 -5.87
N GLY A 72 -0.39 4.84 -5.92
CA GLY A 72 -1.81 4.99 -5.61
C GLY A 72 -2.04 6.12 -4.61
N THR A 73 -3.29 6.37 -4.26
CA THR A 73 -3.69 7.58 -3.49
C THR A 73 -4.58 7.31 -2.28
N ALA A 74 -5.25 6.16 -2.22
CA ALA A 74 -6.23 5.78 -1.21
C ALA A 74 -5.58 4.74 -0.32
N VAL A 75 -4.82 5.24 0.65
CA VAL A 75 -4.13 4.41 1.65
C VAL A 75 -5.04 3.95 2.78
N HIS A 76 -6.33 4.34 2.78
CA HIS A 76 -7.35 3.91 3.76
C HIS A 76 -6.92 4.05 5.23
N GLY A 77 -6.20 5.13 5.57
CA GLY A 77 -5.65 5.34 6.92
C GLY A 77 -4.65 4.27 7.36
N GLY A 78 -4.03 3.58 6.39
CA GLY A 78 -3.13 2.47 6.56
C GLY A 78 -3.86 1.14 6.76
N GLY A 79 -3.46 0.44 7.80
CA GLY A 79 -3.79 -0.97 8.02
C GLY A 79 -2.50 -1.75 8.30
N SER A 80 -2.52 -3.04 8.00
CA SER A 80 -1.39 -3.93 8.25
C SER A 80 -1.03 -4.69 6.99
N CYS A 81 0.27 -4.99 6.83
CA CYS A 81 0.79 -5.70 5.68
C CYS A 81 1.62 -6.91 6.09
N GLN A 82 1.60 -7.97 5.28
CA GLN A 82 2.63 -9.00 5.32
C GLN A 82 3.43 -8.97 4.02
N LEU A 83 4.74 -9.11 4.19
CA LEU A 83 5.66 -9.47 3.13
C LEU A 83 5.94 -10.96 3.29
N SER A 84 5.73 -11.71 2.22
CA SER A 84 5.83 -13.17 2.22
C SER A 84 6.60 -13.66 1.00
N TYR A 85 7.04 -14.91 1.05
CA TYR A 85 7.76 -15.58 -0.02
C TYR A 85 7.14 -16.95 -0.31
N THR A 86 7.19 -17.36 -1.56
CA THR A 86 6.97 -18.75 -1.98
C THR A 86 7.98 -19.13 -3.05
N GLN A 87 8.38 -20.40 -3.09
CA GLN A 87 9.27 -20.92 -4.13
C GLN A 87 8.56 -21.07 -5.49
N ASP A 88 7.24 -21.04 -5.49
CA ASP A 88 6.46 -21.16 -6.72
C ASP A 88 6.61 -19.90 -7.58
N THR A 89 7.01 -20.08 -8.83
CA THR A 89 7.10 -19.00 -9.82
C THR A 89 5.75 -18.67 -10.45
N GLU A 90 4.78 -19.59 -10.34
CA GLU A 90 3.39 -19.40 -10.72
C GLU A 90 2.49 -19.89 -9.56
N PRO A 91 2.35 -19.11 -8.48
CA PRO A 91 1.64 -19.55 -7.30
C PRO A 91 0.17 -19.91 -7.56
N THR A 92 -0.31 -20.91 -6.84
CA THR A 92 -1.69 -21.40 -6.86
C THR A 92 -2.31 -21.29 -5.46
N ALA A 93 -3.59 -21.60 -5.33
CA ALA A 93 -4.24 -21.64 -4.01
C ALA A 93 -3.61 -22.67 -3.04
N ASN A 94 -2.81 -23.62 -3.53
CA ASN A 94 -2.10 -24.62 -2.72
C ASN A 94 -0.64 -24.24 -2.43
N SER A 95 -0.17 -23.11 -2.95
CA SER A 95 1.19 -22.63 -2.71
C SER A 95 1.38 -22.28 -1.24
N LYS A 96 2.56 -22.60 -0.71
CA LYS A 96 2.94 -22.22 0.64
C LYS A 96 3.52 -20.81 0.61
N PHE A 97 2.79 -19.86 1.19
CA PHE A 97 3.24 -18.48 1.35
C PHE A 97 3.76 -18.30 2.76
N LYS A 98 5.04 -17.94 2.89
CA LYS A 98 5.76 -17.87 4.15
C LYS A 98 6.10 -16.44 4.53
N VAL A 99 5.71 -16.01 5.73
CA VAL A 99 5.90 -14.62 6.19
C VAL A 99 7.37 -14.36 6.44
N ILE A 100 7.89 -13.29 5.83
CA ILE A 100 9.26 -12.81 6.03
C ILE A 100 9.31 -11.51 6.84
N LYS A 101 8.24 -10.72 6.80
CA LYS A 101 8.07 -9.50 7.59
C LYS A 101 6.60 -9.15 7.74
N SER A 102 6.21 -8.74 8.94
CA SER A 102 4.89 -8.16 9.22
C SER A 102 5.04 -6.68 9.57
N ILE A 103 4.07 -5.87 9.13
CA ILE A 103 3.94 -4.46 9.49
C ILE A 103 2.54 -4.25 10.03
N GLU A 104 2.41 -4.06 11.34
CA GLU A 104 1.13 -3.85 12.02
C GLU A 104 0.89 -2.37 12.25
N GLY A 105 -0.10 -1.81 11.57
CA GLY A 105 -0.41 -0.38 11.63
C GLY A 105 0.40 0.47 10.65
N GLY A 106 -0.28 1.46 10.08
CA GLY A 106 0.32 2.47 9.21
C GLY A 106 0.82 1.99 7.84
N CYS A 107 0.63 0.73 7.44
CA CYS A 107 0.98 0.24 6.09
C CYS A 107 -0.24 0.29 5.15
N PRO A 108 -0.10 0.72 3.88
CA PRO A 108 1.11 1.21 3.18
C PRO A 108 1.43 2.68 3.47
N GLY A 109 0.67 3.33 4.33
CA GLY A 109 0.89 4.68 4.82
C GLY A 109 -0.41 5.28 5.39
N VAL A 110 -0.33 6.41 6.09
CA VAL A 110 -1.51 7.06 6.70
C VAL A 110 -1.96 8.29 5.90
N ASP A 111 -0.99 9.09 5.44
CA ASP A 111 -1.19 10.36 4.72
C ASP A 111 -0.52 10.35 3.34
N GLY A 112 -0.65 9.21 2.64
CA GLY A 112 0.08 8.91 1.41
C GLY A 112 0.88 7.63 1.57
N VAL A 113 1.44 7.13 0.47
CA VAL A 113 2.25 5.91 0.47
C VAL A 113 3.61 6.18 1.14
N ASN A 114 4.04 5.25 1.99
CA ASN A 114 5.36 5.19 2.58
C ASN A 114 6.18 4.08 1.91
N GLU A 115 7.49 4.13 2.09
CA GLU A 115 8.40 3.05 1.73
C GLU A 115 8.81 2.28 2.98
N TYR A 116 9.05 0.98 2.83
CA TYR A 116 9.51 0.14 3.93
C TYR A 116 10.73 -0.66 3.50
N ASP A 117 11.72 -0.70 4.37
CA ASP A 117 12.86 -1.59 4.20
C ASP A 117 12.47 -3.02 4.57
N PHE A 118 13.00 -4.00 3.86
CA PHE A 118 12.91 -5.41 4.24
C PHE A 118 14.21 -6.12 3.85
N THR A 119 14.39 -7.32 4.37
CA THR A 119 15.53 -8.17 4.04
C THR A 119 15.00 -9.58 3.86
N LEU A 120 15.55 -10.30 2.88
CA LEU A 120 15.27 -11.72 2.73
C LEU A 120 16.05 -12.49 3.82
N PRO A 121 15.39 -13.27 4.69
CA PRO A 121 16.07 -14.06 5.71
C PRO A 121 16.90 -15.18 5.08
N ASP A 122 17.90 -15.64 5.83
CA ASP A 122 18.78 -16.76 5.46
C ASP A 122 18.05 -18.09 5.28
N SER A 123 16.86 -18.22 5.87
CA SER A 123 15.95 -19.33 5.70
C SER A 123 15.41 -19.50 4.27
N ILE A 124 15.49 -18.47 3.42
CA ILE A 124 15.04 -18.56 2.02
C ILE A 124 16.10 -19.25 1.16
N PRO A 125 15.75 -20.27 0.37
CA PRO A 125 16.68 -20.91 -0.55
C PRO A 125 17.07 -20.02 -1.73
N SER A 126 18.28 -20.21 -2.26
CA SER A 126 18.68 -19.56 -3.52
C SER A 126 17.83 -20.06 -4.69
N GLY A 127 17.57 -19.19 -5.67
CA GLY A 127 16.84 -19.50 -6.89
C GLY A 127 15.61 -18.62 -7.11
N LYS A 128 14.85 -18.95 -8.16
CA LYS A 128 13.64 -18.20 -8.52
C LYS A 128 12.49 -18.52 -7.59
N GLY A 129 11.70 -17.50 -7.28
CA GLY A 129 10.45 -17.63 -6.54
C GLY A 129 9.60 -16.37 -6.68
N THR A 130 8.65 -16.23 -5.78
CA THR A 130 7.69 -15.12 -5.78
C THR A 130 7.69 -14.39 -4.45
N PHE A 131 7.95 -13.09 -4.50
CA PHE A 131 7.70 -12.17 -3.40
C PHE A 131 6.23 -11.77 -3.40
N VAL A 132 5.63 -11.67 -2.21
CA VAL A 132 4.20 -11.39 -2.03
C VAL A 132 4.03 -10.25 -1.05
N TRP A 133 3.29 -9.22 -1.45
CA TRP A 133 2.78 -8.20 -0.57
C TRP A 133 1.28 -8.40 -0.39
N THR A 134 0.84 -8.50 0.86
CA THR A 134 -0.58 -8.40 1.24
C THR A 134 -0.83 -7.18 2.10
N TRP A 135 -2.01 -6.57 1.97
CA TRP A 135 -2.44 -5.45 2.78
C TRP A 135 -3.92 -5.60 3.17
N PHE A 136 -4.17 -5.47 4.48
CA PHE A 136 -5.49 -5.44 5.09
C PHE A 136 -5.82 -4.00 5.43
N SER A 137 -6.65 -3.36 4.60
CA SER A 137 -6.96 -1.93 4.71
C SER A 137 -7.86 -1.61 5.89
N LYS A 138 -7.55 -0.54 6.62
CA LYS A 138 -8.27 -0.16 7.85
C LYS A 138 -9.62 0.52 7.60
N LEU A 139 -9.65 1.54 6.72
CA LEU A 139 -10.77 2.48 6.58
C LEU A 139 -11.51 2.38 5.23
N SER A 140 -11.60 1.17 4.67
CA SER A 140 -12.31 0.91 3.41
C SER A 140 -13.82 0.67 3.60
N GLY A 141 -14.29 0.60 4.85
CA GLY A 141 -15.71 0.41 5.19
C GLY A 141 -16.21 -1.03 5.04
N ALA A 142 -15.33 -1.97 4.67
CA ALA A 142 -15.52 -3.42 4.73
C ALA A 142 -14.15 -4.10 4.86
N PRO A 143 -14.06 -5.35 5.33
CA PRO A 143 -12.80 -6.06 5.33
C PRO A 143 -12.35 -6.30 3.86
N GLU A 144 -11.13 -5.89 3.52
CA GLU A 144 -10.55 -6.05 2.18
C GLU A 144 -9.15 -6.65 2.28
N LEU A 145 -8.78 -7.46 1.29
CA LEU A 145 -7.41 -7.96 1.09
C LEU A 145 -6.87 -7.44 -0.23
N TYR A 146 -5.76 -6.73 -0.20
CA TYR A 146 -4.97 -6.39 -1.37
C TYR A 146 -3.80 -7.36 -1.45
N MET A 147 -3.45 -7.81 -2.66
CA MET A 147 -2.35 -8.74 -2.86
C MET A 147 -1.68 -8.47 -4.21
N ASN A 148 -0.37 -8.19 -4.20
CA ASN A 148 0.45 -8.14 -5.41
C ASN A 148 1.67 -9.06 -5.24
N CYS A 149 2.10 -9.66 -6.34
CA CYS A 149 3.20 -10.61 -6.35
C CYS A 149 4.25 -10.22 -7.39
N ALA A 150 5.52 -10.42 -7.08
CA ALA A 150 6.64 -10.09 -7.95
C ALA A 150 7.58 -11.30 -8.15
N PRO A 151 8.08 -11.52 -9.37
CA PRO A 151 9.13 -12.51 -9.62
C PRO A 151 10.44 -12.06 -8.98
N ILE A 152 11.06 -12.93 -8.19
CA ILE A 152 12.37 -12.67 -7.60
C ILE A 152 13.36 -13.77 -7.96
N ASP A 153 14.64 -13.41 -8.04
CA ASP A 153 15.76 -14.34 -8.16
C ASP A 153 16.67 -14.15 -6.96
N VAL A 154 16.66 -15.13 -6.06
CA VAL A 154 17.32 -15.06 -4.76
C VAL A 154 18.74 -15.60 -4.85
N SER A 155 19.70 -14.84 -4.33
CA SER A 155 21.10 -15.25 -4.21
C SER A 155 21.57 -15.26 -2.75
N GLY A 156 22.54 -16.14 -2.45
CA GLY A 156 23.13 -16.26 -1.11
C GLY A 156 22.24 -16.92 -0.06
N GLY A 157 21.14 -17.58 -0.48
CA GLY A 157 20.19 -18.25 0.41
C GLY A 157 20.54 -19.69 0.78
N ALA A 158 19.69 -20.28 1.62
CA ALA A 158 19.82 -21.66 2.11
C ALA A 158 19.95 -22.71 0.99
N SER A 159 20.51 -23.87 1.34
CA SER A 159 20.63 -25.04 0.46
C SER A 159 19.38 -25.93 0.43
N ASP A 160 18.44 -25.73 1.35
CA ASP A 160 17.21 -26.51 1.49
C ASP A 160 16.07 -25.65 2.04
N THR A 161 14.86 -26.22 2.10
CA THR A 161 13.63 -25.51 2.49
C THR A 161 13.31 -25.59 3.98
N SER A 162 14.14 -26.24 4.81
CA SER A 162 13.77 -26.50 6.21
C SER A 162 13.53 -25.21 7.01
N GLY A 163 14.38 -24.20 6.80
CA GLY A 163 14.20 -22.88 7.38
C GLY A 163 12.95 -22.16 6.86
N LEU A 164 12.69 -22.26 5.55
CA LEU A 164 11.52 -21.66 4.91
C LEU A 164 10.22 -22.30 5.41
N ASP A 165 10.17 -23.64 5.51
CA ASP A 165 9.00 -24.38 5.95
C ASP A 165 8.64 -24.08 7.42
N ALA A 166 9.64 -23.69 8.23
CA ALA A 166 9.47 -23.28 9.63
C ALA A 166 8.97 -21.84 9.80
N LEU A 167 8.96 -21.01 8.74
CA LEU A 167 8.36 -19.69 8.80
C LEU A 167 6.83 -19.79 8.92
N PRO A 168 6.18 -18.79 9.53
CA PRO A 168 4.72 -18.72 9.59
C PRO A 168 4.08 -18.72 8.22
N ASP A 169 2.89 -19.28 8.12
CA ASP A 169 2.07 -19.13 6.93
C ASP A 169 1.48 -17.70 6.86
N MET A 170 1.42 -17.15 5.65
CA MET A 170 0.79 -15.85 5.41
C MET A 170 -0.70 -15.91 5.75
N LEU A 171 -1.19 -14.89 6.44
CA LEU A 171 -2.60 -14.76 6.74
C LEU A 171 -3.40 -14.55 5.45
N VAL A 172 -4.44 -15.36 5.28
CA VAL A 172 -5.46 -15.17 4.24
C VAL A 172 -6.79 -14.88 4.95
N ALA A 173 -7.29 -13.67 4.77
CA ALA A 173 -8.54 -13.17 5.36
C ALA A 173 -9.30 -12.33 4.33
N ASN A 174 -10.54 -11.96 4.65
CA ASN A 174 -11.36 -11.01 3.87
C ASN A 174 -11.73 -11.47 2.44
N ILE A 175 -11.67 -12.78 2.17
CA ILE A 175 -12.13 -13.38 0.92
C ILE A 175 -13.09 -14.53 1.20
N ALA A 176 -13.96 -14.85 0.24
CA ALA A 176 -15.06 -15.81 0.44
C ALA A 176 -14.63 -17.26 0.76
N SER A 177 -13.34 -17.59 0.61
CA SER A 177 -12.80 -18.93 0.93
C SER A 177 -12.44 -19.10 2.41
N THR A 178 -12.61 -18.08 3.25
CA THR A 178 -12.29 -18.13 4.69
C THR A 178 -13.36 -17.38 5.51
N THR A 179 -13.44 -17.70 6.79
CA THR A 179 -14.24 -16.96 7.77
C THR A 179 -13.41 -15.93 8.54
N CYS A 180 -12.10 -15.89 8.31
CA CYS A 180 -11.21 -14.90 8.93
C CYS A 180 -11.50 -13.51 8.35
N GLU A 181 -11.77 -12.56 9.24
CA GLU A 181 -12.02 -11.17 8.92
C GLU A 181 -11.12 -10.24 9.73
N SER A 182 -10.54 -9.25 9.06
CA SER A 182 -9.82 -8.17 9.73
C SER A 182 -10.80 -7.22 10.43
N PRO A 183 -10.42 -6.61 11.55
CA PRO A 183 -11.29 -5.67 12.25
C PRO A 183 -11.54 -4.42 11.40
N LEU A 184 -12.78 -3.93 11.40
CA LEU A 184 -13.11 -2.67 10.74
C LEU A 184 -12.58 -1.49 11.53
N ASN A 185 -12.04 -0.47 10.84
CA ASN A 185 -11.55 0.77 11.44
C ASN A 185 -10.32 0.62 12.37
N HIS A 186 -9.74 -0.58 12.46
CA HIS A 186 -8.53 -0.89 13.22
C HIS A 186 -7.45 -1.51 12.35
N ALA A 187 -6.19 -1.32 12.71
CA ALA A 187 -5.10 -2.05 12.09
C ALA A 187 -5.16 -3.52 12.53
N LEU A 188 -4.95 -4.45 11.60
CA LEU A 188 -4.99 -5.87 11.91
C LEU A 188 -3.75 -6.30 12.70
N GLN A 189 -3.94 -6.93 13.84
CA GLN A 189 -2.92 -7.72 14.54
C GLN A 189 -2.79 -9.08 13.86
N PHE A 190 -1.60 -9.48 13.42
CA PHE A 190 -1.43 -10.79 12.83
C PHE A 190 -1.43 -11.87 13.93
N PRO A 191 -2.20 -12.97 13.78
CA PRO A 191 -2.12 -14.09 14.70
C PRO A 191 -0.70 -14.65 14.81
N ASP A 192 0.00 -14.73 13.68
CA ASP A 192 1.41 -15.08 13.61
C ASP A 192 2.19 -14.06 12.74
N PRO A 193 2.80 -13.03 13.34
CA PRO A 193 3.54 -12.02 12.60
C PRO A 193 4.93 -12.49 12.16
N GLY A 194 5.40 -13.65 12.63
CA GLY A 194 6.79 -14.07 12.52
C GLY A 194 7.75 -13.25 13.37
N THR A 195 9.06 -13.48 13.16
CA THR A 195 10.12 -12.90 13.99
C THR A 195 10.48 -11.46 13.64
N VAL A 196 10.10 -11.00 12.44
CA VAL A 196 10.38 -9.66 11.94
C VAL A 196 9.08 -8.86 11.89
N LEU A 197 8.76 -8.20 13.01
CA LEU A 197 7.58 -7.35 13.16
C LEU A 197 7.98 -5.88 13.28
N ALA A 198 7.36 -5.03 12.46
CA ALA A 198 7.38 -3.59 12.64
C ALA A 198 6.00 -3.11 13.08
N THR A 199 5.95 -2.27 14.12
CA THR A 199 4.71 -1.66 14.61
C THR A 199 4.65 -0.21 14.15
N GLY A 200 3.57 0.16 13.48
CA GLY A 200 3.26 1.53 13.11
C GLY A 200 2.84 2.39 14.31
N ASN A 201 2.62 3.67 14.06
CA ASN A 201 2.30 4.67 15.08
C ASN A 201 0.79 4.94 15.25
N THR A 202 -0.07 4.06 14.74
CA THR A 202 -1.52 4.29 14.70
C THR A 202 -2.25 3.93 16.01
N ASN A 203 -1.59 3.18 16.92
CA ASN A 203 -2.10 2.80 18.26
C ASN A 203 -3.53 2.21 18.28
N ASP A 204 -3.93 1.55 17.20
CA ASP A 204 -5.30 1.09 16.92
C ASP A 204 -5.32 -0.36 16.43
N ILE A 205 -4.40 -1.18 16.93
CA ILE A 205 -4.21 -2.57 16.52
C ILE A 205 -5.21 -3.47 17.26
N GLU A 206 -5.95 -4.29 16.52
CA GLU A 206 -6.94 -5.24 17.04
C GLU A 206 -6.78 -6.62 16.36
N PRO A 207 -7.07 -7.73 17.05
CA PRO A 207 -7.01 -9.07 16.45
C PRO A 207 -8.13 -9.28 15.42
N PRO A 208 -7.94 -10.22 14.47
CA PRO A 208 -9.00 -10.60 13.56
C PRO A 208 -10.06 -11.44 14.27
N THR A 209 -11.19 -11.62 13.61
CA THR A 209 -12.28 -12.50 14.03
C THR A 209 -12.45 -13.66 13.07
N GLY A 210 -12.97 -14.80 13.55
CA GLY A 210 -13.17 -16.01 12.74
C GLY A 210 -12.02 -17.01 12.86
N ASP A 211 -11.91 -17.93 11.91
CA ASP A 211 -10.84 -18.93 11.87
C ASP A 211 -9.64 -18.41 11.07
N CYS A 212 -8.67 -17.84 11.79
CA CYS A 212 -7.51 -17.13 11.22
C CYS A 212 -6.21 -17.92 11.30
N GLY A 213 -6.29 -19.25 11.45
CA GLY A 213 -5.12 -20.10 11.62
C GLY A 213 -4.49 -20.00 13.00
N THR A 214 -3.30 -20.58 13.16
CA THR A 214 -2.61 -20.69 14.44
C THR A 214 -2.01 -19.36 14.88
N THR A 215 -2.14 -19.02 16.16
CA THR A 215 -1.42 -17.90 16.78
C THR A 215 0.06 -18.26 16.93
N GLY A 216 0.94 -17.44 16.38
CA GLY A 216 2.38 -17.56 16.53
C GLY A 216 2.94 -16.86 17.76
N SER A 217 4.26 -16.95 17.92
CA SER A 217 4.97 -16.24 18.98
C SER A 217 5.28 -14.81 18.53
N THR A 218 4.51 -13.83 19.01
CA THR A 218 4.81 -12.40 18.80
C THR A 218 6.18 -12.06 19.41
N PRO A 219 7.14 -11.48 18.67
CA PRO A 219 8.33 -10.90 19.26
C PRO A 219 7.94 -9.72 20.17
N PRO A 220 8.64 -9.47 21.30
CA PRO A 220 8.37 -8.30 22.11
C PRO A 220 8.54 -7.01 21.28
N ALA A 221 7.57 -6.10 21.37
CA ALA A 221 7.58 -4.83 20.67
C ALA A 221 8.85 -4.03 21.00
N SER A 222 9.67 -3.72 19.99
CA SER A 222 10.81 -2.82 20.14
C SER A 222 10.32 -1.37 20.18
N SER A 223 10.01 -0.87 21.38
CA SER A 223 9.88 0.55 21.65
C SER A 223 11.26 1.13 21.94
N GLY A 224 11.96 1.56 20.89
CA GLY A 224 13.28 2.19 21.05
C GLY A 224 13.77 2.86 19.78
N ALA A 225 13.51 4.15 19.65
CA ALA A 225 14.32 5.01 18.80
C ALA A 225 15.75 4.98 19.34
N ALA A 226 16.66 4.30 18.64
CA ALA A 226 18.08 4.40 18.91
C ALA A 226 18.63 5.60 18.13
N GLU A 227 18.98 6.66 18.86
CA GLU A 227 19.94 7.65 18.41
C GLU A 227 21.28 6.96 18.08
N PRO A 228 22.04 7.43 17.08
CA PRO A 228 23.31 6.81 16.72
C PRO A 228 24.34 7.06 17.82
N SER A 229 24.70 6.00 18.55
CA SER A 229 25.80 6.04 19.51
C SER A 229 27.14 5.91 18.77
N SER A 230 28.01 6.87 19.07
CA SER A 230 29.34 7.14 18.50
C SER A 230 30.22 5.90 18.37
N ALA A 231 30.78 5.69 17.17
CA ALA A 231 31.83 4.72 16.91
C ALA A 231 33.14 5.10 17.67
N PRO A 232 33.90 4.12 18.19
CA PRO A 232 35.16 4.41 18.86
C PRO A 232 36.26 4.81 17.85
N SER A 233 36.89 5.94 18.17
CA SER A 233 38.06 6.53 17.51
C SER A 233 39.26 5.58 17.53
N SER A 234 39.89 5.39 16.38
CA SER A 234 41.24 4.82 16.24
C SER A 234 42.05 5.71 15.31
N ALA A 235 43.19 6.21 15.78
CA ALA A 235 44.22 6.90 15.01
C ALA A 235 45.59 6.60 15.66
N PRO A 236 46.76 6.87 15.04
CA PRO A 236 47.01 7.33 13.65
C PRO A 236 48.14 6.55 12.92
N ALA A 237 48.27 6.67 11.59
CA ALA A 237 49.56 6.51 10.91
C ALA A 237 49.64 7.18 9.52
N ALA A 238 50.55 8.17 9.45
CA ALA A 238 51.44 8.64 8.37
C ALA A 238 50.92 9.08 6.97
N ASP A 239 51.14 10.38 6.71
CA ASP A 239 51.28 11.06 5.40
C ASP A 239 52.36 10.45 4.48
N PRO A 240 52.22 10.58 3.14
CA PRO A 240 53.14 11.49 2.44
C PRO A 240 52.55 12.30 1.25
N SER A 241 52.92 13.59 1.23
CA SER A 241 53.53 14.38 0.14
C SER A 241 52.83 14.55 -1.23
N SER A 242 52.41 15.80 -1.48
CA SER A 242 52.05 16.40 -2.78
C SER A 242 53.25 16.60 -3.74
N PRO A 243 52.99 16.67 -5.06
CA PRO A 243 53.70 17.64 -5.90
C PRO A 243 52.81 18.51 -6.83
N ALA A 244 53.04 19.82 -6.71
CA ALA A 244 53.08 20.94 -7.66
C ALA A 244 52.27 20.97 -9.00
N GLU A 245 51.54 22.09 -9.17
CA GLU A 245 51.06 22.69 -10.44
C GLU A 245 52.21 23.20 -11.34
N PRO A 246 51.89 23.45 -12.63
CA PRO A 246 52.22 24.74 -13.21
C PRO A 246 51.07 25.45 -13.94
N SER A 247 51.23 26.78 -13.97
CA SER A 247 50.33 27.85 -14.38
C SER A 247 50.49 28.29 -15.85
N ALA A 248 49.41 28.90 -16.38
CA ALA A 248 49.33 30.09 -17.25
C ALA A 248 48.70 29.95 -18.65
N ALA A 249 47.77 30.88 -18.91
CA ALA A 249 46.92 31.09 -20.09
C ALA A 249 47.64 31.78 -21.28
N PRO A 250 46.96 32.14 -22.41
CA PRO A 250 46.15 33.36 -22.44
C PRO A 250 44.87 33.37 -23.33
N SER A 251 43.93 34.22 -22.89
CA SER A 251 43.05 35.18 -23.57
C SER A 251 42.43 34.88 -24.95
N ASN A 252 41.10 35.04 -25.05
CA ASN A 252 40.48 36.01 -25.96
C ASN A 252 39.00 36.28 -25.65
N THR A 253 38.60 37.47 -26.09
CA THR A 253 37.46 38.32 -25.71
C THR A 253 36.15 38.00 -26.43
N GLY A 254 35.03 38.09 -25.72
CA GLY A 254 33.70 38.09 -26.35
C GLY A 254 32.59 38.39 -25.35
N GLY A 255 32.33 39.67 -25.10
CA GLY A 255 31.20 40.11 -24.30
C GLY A 255 29.89 40.08 -25.10
N VAL A 256 28.81 39.63 -24.46
CA VAL A 256 27.43 39.99 -24.81
C VAL A 256 26.55 39.88 -23.56
N PHE A 257 25.70 40.88 -23.41
CA PHE A 257 24.87 41.20 -22.26
C PHE A 257 23.70 40.22 -22.08
N ALA A 258 23.44 39.79 -20.83
CA ALA A 258 22.23 39.07 -20.43
C ALA A 258 21.24 40.01 -19.73
N PRO A 259 19.93 39.95 -20.05
CA PRO A 259 18.90 40.42 -19.14
C PRO A 259 18.14 39.25 -18.50
N GLY A 260 17.84 39.41 -17.21
CA GLY A 260 16.49 39.16 -16.69
C GLY A 260 16.12 37.72 -16.35
N THR A 261 16.13 37.47 -15.04
CA THR A 261 15.45 36.40 -14.30
C THR A 261 14.00 36.14 -14.77
N GLY A 262 13.73 34.92 -15.24
CA GLY A 262 12.38 34.39 -15.44
C GLY A 262 12.05 33.36 -14.37
N SER A 263 11.10 33.69 -13.50
CA SER A 263 10.54 32.81 -12.46
C SER A 263 9.86 31.59 -13.06
N SER A 264 10.26 30.39 -12.62
CA SER A 264 9.57 29.13 -12.93
C SER A 264 8.31 29.00 -12.08
N PRO A 265 7.16 28.54 -12.63
CA PRO A 265 5.93 28.40 -11.87
C PRO A 265 6.02 27.20 -10.90
N GLN A 266 5.91 27.53 -9.62
CA GLN A 266 5.72 26.60 -8.50
C GLN A 266 4.40 25.81 -8.67
N PRO A 267 4.36 24.49 -8.37
CA PRO A 267 3.13 23.72 -8.39
C PRO A 267 2.11 24.29 -7.40
N THR A 268 0.90 24.58 -7.88
CA THR A 268 -0.23 25.01 -7.05
C THR A 268 -0.72 23.83 -6.21
N SER A 269 -0.36 23.80 -4.93
CA SER A 269 -1.11 23.05 -3.92
C SER A 269 -2.57 23.51 -3.92
N PRO A 270 -3.56 22.61 -3.91
CA PRO A 270 -4.94 23.01 -3.71
C PRO A 270 -5.09 23.63 -2.32
N SER A 271 -5.71 24.81 -2.31
CA SER A 271 -5.93 25.66 -1.15
C SER A 271 -6.55 24.87 0.01
N GLY A 272 -5.79 24.76 1.11
CA GLY A 272 -6.29 24.34 2.40
C GLY A 272 -7.36 25.33 2.87
N GLY A 273 -8.62 24.91 2.77
CA GLY A 273 -9.75 25.62 3.35
C GLY A 273 -9.79 25.40 4.85
N GLY A 274 -9.59 26.48 5.60
CA GLY A 274 -10.22 26.70 6.90
C GLY A 274 -9.82 25.75 8.03
N SER A 275 -8.78 26.17 8.76
CA SER A 275 -8.47 25.70 10.11
C SER A 275 -9.70 25.81 11.02
N GLY A 276 -10.36 24.67 11.24
CA GLY A 276 -10.95 24.34 12.52
C GLY A 276 -10.06 23.26 13.11
N SER A 277 -9.12 23.65 13.97
CA SER A 277 -8.39 22.69 14.81
C SER A 277 -9.42 22.04 15.74
N ALA A 278 -10.12 21.02 15.23
CA ALA A 278 -10.87 20.12 16.07
C ALA A 278 -9.82 19.48 17.00
N ALA A 279 -9.84 19.83 18.28
CA ALA A 279 -9.03 19.14 19.26
C ALA A 279 -9.59 17.72 19.40
N CYS A 280 -8.70 16.75 19.49
CA CYS A 280 -9.04 15.34 19.69
C CYS A 280 -8.22 14.77 20.84
N SER A 281 -8.81 13.86 21.60
CA SER A 281 -8.18 13.37 22.84
C SER A 281 -7.51 12.01 22.70
N GLU A 282 -7.93 11.21 21.72
CA GLU A 282 -7.49 9.82 21.54
C GLU A 282 -6.79 9.67 20.20
N ASN A 283 -5.49 9.40 20.23
CA ASN A 283 -4.72 9.11 19.02
C ASN A 283 -5.31 7.91 18.28
N GLY A 284 -5.46 8.02 16.97
CA GLY A 284 -6.09 7.01 16.12
C GLY A 284 -7.61 7.16 16.00
N ALA A 285 -8.28 7.97 16.83
CA ALA A 285 -9.72 8.14 16.77
C ALA A 285 -10.18 8.78 15.44
N ILE A 286 -11.29 8.26 14.90
CA ILE A 286 -11.94 8.77 13.70
C ILE A 286 -12.98 9.82 14.11
N ILE A 287 -12.88 11.01 13.51
CA ILE A 287 -13.83 12.10 13.71
C ILE A 287 -14.57 12.35 12.39
N CYS A 288 -15.90 12.35 12.42
CA CYS A 288 -16.69 12.62 11.22
C CYS A 288 -16.98 14.11 11.06
N ASN A 289 -16.69 14.68 9.89
CA ASN A 289 -17.17 16.00 9.47
C ASN A 289 -18.19 15.81 8.34
N GLY A 290 -19.46 15.64 8.75
CA GLY A 290 -20.50 15.16 7.86
C GLY A 290 -20.26 13.71 7.40
N THR A 291 -20.91 13.32 6.31
CA THR A 291 -20.87 11.95 5.79
C THR A 291 -19.72 11.68 4.82
N SER A 292 -19.16 12.75 4.21
CA SER A 292 -18.18 12.66 3.13
C SER A 292 -16.74 12.93 3.54
N GLN A 293 -16.50 13.28 4.80
CA GLN A 293 -15.16 13.60 5.31
C GLN A 293 -14.96 12.98 6.69
N PHE A 294 -13.77 12.44 6.92
CA PHE A 294 -13.33 11.96 8.21
C PHE A 294 -11.98 12.55 8.56
N GLY A 295 -11.66 12.57 9.85
CA GLY A 295 -10.39 13.04 10.36
C GLY A 295 -9.76 11.98 11.24
N LEU A 296 -8.44 11.81 11.13
CA LEU A 296 -7.66 10.98 12.04
C LEU A 296 -7.03 11.85 13.11
N CYS A 297 -7.25 11.48 14.37
CA CYS A 297 -6.60 12.13 15.49
C CYS A 297 -5.14 11.68 15.61
N ASN A 298 -4.21 12.63 15.61
CA ASN A 298 -2.79 12.41 15.83
C ASN A 298 -2.20 13.52 16.70
N ASN A 299 -1.82 13.16 17.92
CA ASN A 299 -1.24 14.01 18.96
C ASN A 299 -2.03 15.30 19.18
N GLY A 300 -3.35 15.17 19.34
CA GLY A 300 -4.24 16.30 19.57
C GLY A 300 -4.67 17.08 18.32
N ASN A 301 -4.14 16.72 17.15
CA ASN A 301 -4.47 17.34 15.87
C ASN A 301 -5.30 16.40 15.01
N VAL A 302 -6.20 16.96 14.20
CA VAL A 302 -7.03 16.19 13.28
C VAL A 302 -6.57 16.41 11.85
N VAL A 303 -6.17 15.31 11.19
CA VAL A 303 -5.84 15.31 9.77
C VAL A 303 -7.07 14.89 8.98
N TRP A 304 -7.65 15.83 8.23
CA TRP A 304 -8.89 15.62 7.49
C TRP A 304 -8.65 15.00 6.11
N GLN A 305 -9.44 13.96 5.80
CA GLN A 305 -9.39 13.23 4.55
C GLN A 305 -10.82 12.94 4.02
N PRO A 306 -11.02 12.88 2.69
CA PRO A 306 -12.31 12.46 2.13
C PRO A 306 -12.56 10.97 2.42
N VAL A 307 -13.82 10.60 2.64
CA VAL A 307 -14.18 9.16 2.71
C VAL A 307 -13.98 8.50 1.36
N ALA A 308 -13.59 7.22 1.36
CA ALA A 308 -13.48 6.44 0.14
C ALA A 308 -14.80 6.38 -0.65
N ALA A 309 -14.70 6.21 -1.97
CA ALA A 309 -15.88 6.03 -2.82
C ALA A 309 -16.70 4.81 -2.34
N GLY A 310 -18.01 4.99 -2.17
CA GLY A 310 -18.89 3.92 -1.66
C GLY A 310 -18.98 3.80 -0.14
N THR A 311 -18.25 4.63 0.62
CA THR A 311 -18.34 4.68 2.10
C THR A 311 -18.96 5.98 2.61
N THR A 312 -19.20 6.03 3.92
CA THR A 312 -19.63 7.19 4.68
C THR A 312 -18.98 7.18 6.06
N CYS A 313 -18.66 8.37 6.58
CA CYS A 313 -18.34 8.53 8.00
C CYS A 313 -19.64 8.72 8.78
N SER A 314 -19.85 7.96 9.85
CA SER A 314 -20.94 8.19 10.79
C SER A 314 -20.55 7.65 12.16
N ASN A 315 -20.88 8.40 13.22
CA ASN A 315 -20.62 8.00 14.62
C ASN A 315 -19.16 7.57 14.87
N GLY A 316 -18.19 8.27 14.27
CA GLY A 316 -16.76 7.95 14.44
C GLY A 316 -16.33 6.64 13.78
N THR A 317 -17.06 6.16 12.77
CA THR A 317 -16.69 4.96 12.02
C THR A 317 -16.84 5.18 10.53
N ILE A 318 -15.96 4.55 9.75
CA ILE A 318 -16.12 4.41 8.30
C ILE A 318 -16.86 3.11 8.01
N GLN A 319 -17.94 3.23 7.26
CA GLN A 319 -18.79 2.10 6.90
C GLN A 319 -19.24 2.23 5.46
N LYS A 320 -19.62 1.10 4.83
CA LYS A 320 -20.28 1.10 3.53
C LYS A 320 -21.48 2.05 3.56
N ARG A 321 -21.60 2.89 2.53
CA ARG A 321 -22.72 3.81 2.39
C ARG A 321 -23.98 2.98 2.17
N GLY A 322 -24.91 3.03 3.13
CA GLY A 322 -26.24 2.47 2.94
C GLY A 322 -26.88 3.10 1.71
N TYR A 323 -27.16 2.30 0.68
CA TYR A 323 -28.10 2.68 -0.35
C TYR A 323 -29.48 2.67 0.29
N ASN A 324 -29.86 3.78 0.92
CA ASN A 324 -31.26 4.15 0.99
C ASN A 324 -31.66 4.53 -0.45
N GLY A 325 -31.73 3.51 -1.31
CA GLY A 325 -32.25 3.65 -2.65
C GLY A 325 -33.58 4.37 -2.51
N ARG A 326 -33.77 5.41 -3.33
CA ARG A 326 -35.13 5.86 -3.62
C ARG A 326 -35.92 4.59 -3.84
N ILE A 327 -36.91 4.31 -2.98
CA ILE A 327 -37.83 3.19 -3.14
C ILE A 327 -38.11 3.15 -4.62
N ALA A 328 -37.64 2.11 -5.31
CA ALA A 328 -37.97 1.93 -6.71
C ALA A 328 -39.49 1.86 -6.69
N ARG A 329 -40.15 2.96 -7.09
CA ARG A 329 -41.60 3.00 -7.11
C ARG A 329 -41.98 1.76 -7.92
N PRO A 330 -42.74 0.80 -7.37
CA PRO A 330 -43.09 -0.39 -8.10
C PRO A 330 -43.62 0.08 -9.44
N ARG A 331 -42.97 -0.39 -10.51
CA ARG A 331 -43.31 -0.01 -11.88
C ARG A 331 -44.81 -0.29 -11.99
N ALA A 332 -45.61 0.77 -12.19
CA ALA A 332 -47.05 0.61 -12.27
C ALA A 332 -47.34 -0.50 -13.28
N VAL A 333 -47.95 -1.58 -12.80
CA VAL A 333 -48.44 -2.65 -13.66
C VAL A 333 -49.45 -1.99 -14.57
N VAL A 334 -49.09 -1.78 -15.84
CA VAL A 334 -50.06 -1.39 -16.86
C VAL A 334 -50.92 -2.65 -17.07
N PRO A 335 -52.22 -2.63 -16.72
CA PRO A 335 -53.07 -3.80 -16.89
C PRO A 335 -53.14 -4.14 -18.39
N GLY A 336 -52.82 -5.39 -18.75
CA GLY A 336 -53.10 -5.91 -20.10
C GLY A 336 -51.91 -6.20 -21.02
N LYS A 337 -50.65 -6.17 -20.55
CA LYS A 337 -49.54 -6.75 -21.33
C LYS A 337 -48.98 -8.01 -20.67
N VAL A 338 -49.45 -9.16 -21.15
CA VAL A 338 -48.84 -10.46 -20.90
C VAL A 338 -47.53 -10.51 -21.69
N PHE A 339 -46.41 -10.70 -20.98
CA PHE A 339 -45.12 -10.97 -21.59
C PHE A 339 -45.03 -12.49 -21.78
N THR A 340 -45.15 -12.97 -23.01
CA THR A 340 -44.75 -14.34 -23.37
C THR A 340 -43.27 -14.32 -23.74
N PRO A 341 -42.41 -15.09 -23.05
CA PRO A 341 -41.04 -15.29 -23.51
C PRO A 341 -41.06 -16.27 -24.69
N ASP A 342 -40.59 -15.81 -25.85
CA ASP A 342 -40.28 -16.71 -26.97
C ASP A 342 -38.98 -17.46 -26.66
N ASN A 343 -39.00 -18.75 -27.01
CA ASN A 343 -37.92 -19.75 -26.87
C ASN A 343 -36.63 -19.36 -27.60
#